data_AF-A0A5C7UCJ9-F1
#
_entry.id   AF-A0A5C7UCJ9-F1
#
_cell.length_a   1.000
_cell.length_b   1.000
_cell.length_c   1.000
_cell.angle_alpha   90.00
_cell.angle_beta   90.00
_cell.angle_gamma   90.00
#
_symmetry.space_group_name_H-M   'P 1'
#
loop_
_entity.id
_entity.type
_entity.pdbx_description
1 polymer ?
#
loop_
_entity_poly.entity_id
_entity_poly.type
_entity_poly.pdbx_seq_one_letter_code
_entity_poly.pdbx_strand_id
1 'polypeptide(L)'
;MNQEISLEQFWQKLSEQLEQAGLSYGHGAIDAQSEALWMIATALGFPPEDALEALDTPIPLDIQVKTQEWLQERVTTRKPLAYILGEAWLMGVPFYSDERSIVPRSFIAELIVDGHLEPWLPPNAKVLDLCTGNGSLAILMALSCPDVQVSATDISMQALALAAKNFDRHHLTEQIEVFQGDLLEAIPLPNDDEKFDLILCNPPYVNAQSMADLPPEYHAEPEISLAGGNDGMDLIRKILSQAKDYLKPEGAIVLEIGNEAKHFLAAFPEIPVNWLEVSAGDDQVLLIQAEDL
;
A
#
# COMPACT_ATOMS: atom_id res chain seq x y z
N MET A 1 33.90 11.62 30.25
CA MET A 1 33.99 11.76 28.79
C MET A 1 32.88 10.90 28.23
N ASN A 2 31.79 11.51 27.75
CA ASN A 2 30.81 10.74 26.97
C ASN A 2 31.55 10.32 25.71
N GLN A 3 31.70 9.01 25.53
CA GLN A 3 32.24 8.47 24.29
C GLN A 3 31.19 8.74 23.23
N GLU A 4 31.55 9.49 22.19
CA GLU A 4 30.67 9.69 21.03
C GLU A 4 30.43 8.33 20.40
N ILE A 5 29.15 7.93 20.29
CA ILE A 5 28.72 6.70 19.64
C ILE A 5 28.55 6.99 18.14
N SER A 6 29.05 6.10 17.29
CA SER A 6 28.83 6.23 15.85
C SER A 6 27.38 5.90 15.49
N LEU A 7 26.93 6.36 14.31
CA LEU A 7 25.62 6.00 13.76
C LEU A 7 25.48 4.48 13.64
N GLU A 8 26.52 3.78 13.16
CA GLU A 8 26.52 2.31 13.07
C GLU A 8 26.30 1.63 14.43
N GLN A 9 27.05 2.05 15.46
CA GLN A 9 26.92 1.49 16.80
C GLN A 9 25.53 1.74 17.40
N PHE A 10 24.97 2.93 17.15
CA PHE A 10 23.63 3.27 17.61
C PHE A 10 22.54 2.50 16.86
N TRP A 11 22.69 2.34 15.54
CA TRP A 11 21.78 1.57 14.69
C TRP A 11 21.73 0.09 15.10
N GLN A 12 22.89 -0.54 15.33
CA GLN A 12 22.96 -1.92 15.82
C GLN A 12 22.25 -2.06 17.18
N LYS A 13 22.53 -1.14 18.11
CA LYS A 13 21.87 -1.14 19.43
C LYS A 13 20.35 -0.98 19.32
N LEU A 14 19.87 -0.07 18.48
CA LEU A 14 18.45 0.17 18.26
C LEU A 14 17.76 -1.07 17.66
N SER A 15 18.43 -1.71 16.69
CA SER A 15 17.97 -2.94 16.04
C SER A 15 17.85 -4.09 17.05
N GLU A 16 18.85 -4.29 17.91
CA GLU A 16 18.81 -5.32 18.96
C GLU A 16 17.64 -5.09 19.95
N GLN A 17 17.35 -3.82 20.29
CA GLN A 17 16.22 -3.50 21.18
C GLN A 17 14.87 -3.81 20.52
N LEU A 18 14.72 -3.53 19.22
CA LEU A 18 13.54 -3.88 18.45
C LEU A 18 13.36 -5.40 18.34
N GLU A 19 14.43 -6.13 18.06
CA GLU A 19 14.41 -7.60 17.95
C GLU A 19 14.04 -8.26 19.28
N GLN A 20 14.63 -7.81 20.40
CA GLN A 20 14.33 -8.30 21.75
C GLN A 20 12.88 -8.04 22.18
N ALA A 21 12.21 -7.06 21.59
CA ALA A 21 10.81 -6.77 21.88
C ALA A 21 9.83 -7.77 21.24
N GLY A 22 10.30 -8.65 20.34
CA GLY A 22 9.45 -9.63 19.66
C GLY A 22 8.32 -8.97 18.88
N LEU A 23 8.67 -7.95 18.09
CA LEU A 23 7.75 -7.23 17.21
C LEU A 23 7.53 -8.01 15.92
N SER A 24 6.38 -7.75 15.28
CA SER A 24 6.14 -8.19 13.90
C SER A 24 6.39 -7.02 12.94
N TYR A 25 6.93 -7.34 11.77
CA TYR A 25 7.28 -6.39 10.72
C TYR A 25 6.45 -6.67 9.46
N GLY A 26 6.57 -5.82 8.43
CA GLY A 26 5.80 -5.96 7.17
C GLY A 26 4.95 -4.74 6.78
N HIS A 27 5.01 -3.66 7.56
CA HIS A 27 4.32 -2.40 7.25
C HIS A 27 5.27 -1.40 6.55
N GLY A 28 6.01 -1.88 5.56
CA GLY A 28 7.05 -1.14 4.82
C GLY A 28 8.48 -1.58 5.17
N ALA A 29 8.82 -1.65 6.46
CA ALA A 29 10.07 -2.26 6.92
C ALA A 29 9.87 -3.76 7.18
N ILE A 30 10.85 -4.57 6.76
CA ILE A 30 10.76 -6.05 6.77
C ILE A 30 11.37 -6.68 8.02
N ASP A 31 12.18 -5.93 8.77
CA ASP A 31 12.88 -6.41 9.95
C ASP A 31 13.27 -5.26 10.91
N ALA A 32 13.86 -5.62 12.06
CA ALA A 32 14.34 -4.68 13.07
C ALA A 32 15.42 -3.72 12.55
N GLN A 33 16.30 -4.18 11.66
CA GLN A 33 17.40 -3.38 11.14
C GLN A 33 16.89 -2.27 10.22
N SER A 34 15.97 -2.62 9.32
CA SER A 34 15.30 -1.67 8.44
C SER A 34 14.48 -0.66 9.25
N GLU A 35 13.63 -1.08 10.21
CA GLU A 35 12.88 -0.12 11.06
C GLU A 35 13.83 0.83 11.84
N ALA A 36 14.93 0.32 12.41
CA ALA A 36 15.90 1.14 13.12
C ALA A 36 16.56 2.18 12.21
N LEU A 37 16.90 1.79 10.97
CA LEU A 37 17.47 2.70 9.97
C LEU A 37 16.44 3.78 9.60
N TRP A 38 15.18 3.40 9.40
CA TRP A 38 14.09 4.35 9.14
C TRP A 38 13.94 5.37 10.26
N MET A 39 13.91 4.94 11.52
CA MET A 39 13.87 5.87 12.67
C MET A 39 15.03 6.87 12.62
N ILE A 40 16.26 6.40 12.39
CA ILE A 40 17.44 7.28 12.36
C ILE A 40 17.39 8.24 11.18
N ALA A 41 17.10 7.74 9.98
CA ALA A 41 17.02 8.55 8.76
C ALA A 41 15.94 9.63 8.88
N THR A 42 14.74 9.29 9.35
CA THR A 42 13.66 10.25 9.57
C THR A 42 14.04 11.31 10.61
N ALA A 43 14.70 10.93 11.71
CA ALA A 43 15.15 11.90 12.71
C ALA A 43 16.22 12.86 12.14
N LEU A 44 17.12 12.36 11.28
CA LEU A 44 18.15 13.17 10.61
C LEU A 44 17.57 14.05 9.50
N GLY A 45 16.35 13.77 9.02
CA GLY A 45 15.77 14.42 7.86
C GLY A 45 16.39 13.96 6.54
N PHE A 46 16.91 12.73 6.50
CA PHE A 46 17.52 12.11 5.33
C PHE A 46 16.65 10.98 4.78
N PRO A 47 16.70 10.71 3.47
CA PRO A 47 16.38 9.40 2.92
C PRO A 47 17.18 8.28 3.63
N PRO A 48 16.62 7.06 3.79
CA PRO A 48 17.35 5.95 4.43
C PRO A 48 18.69 5.57 3.79
N GLU A 49 18.81 5.74 2.47
CA GLU A 49 20.04 5.50 1.71
C GLU A 49 21.20 6.41 2.14
N ASP A 50 20.91 7.70 2.36
CA ASP A 50 21.90 8.68 2.83
C ASP A 50 22.38 8.38 4.26
N ALA A 51 21.51 7.78 5.09
CA ALA A 51 21.89 7.39 6.45
C ALA A 51 22.95 6.27 6.46
N LEU A 52 22.95 5.38 5.46
CA LEU A 52 23.95 4.33 5.30
C LEU A 52 25.32 4.89 4.89
N GLU A 53 25.37 6.02 4.18
CA GLU A 53 26.62 6.70 3.84
C GLU A 53 27.28 7.37 5.06
N ALA A 54 26.51 7.60 6.13
CA ALA A 54 26.94 8.32 7.33
C ALA A 54 27.29 7.40 8.52
N LEU A 55 27.44 6.09 8.32
CA LEU A 55 27.64 5.08 9.38
C LEU A 55 28.79 5.39 10.36
N ASP A 56 29.90 5.92 9.85
CA ASP A 56 31.10 6.25 10.64
C ASP A 56 31.00 7.60 11.39
N THR A 57 29.92 8.35 11.17
CA THR A 57 29.75 9.68 11.79
C THR A 57 29.17 9.59 13.20
N PRO A 58 29.56 10.51 14.12
CA PRO A 58 28.90 10.60 15.42
C PRO A 58 27.42 10.97 15.28
N ILE A 59 26.54 10.22 15.95
CA ILE A 59 25.10 10.55 15.94
C ILE A 59 24.78 11.61 17.01
N PRO A 60 24.12 12.74 16.64
CA PRO A 60 23.76 13.78 17.60
C PRO A 60 22.84 13.27 18.72
N LEU A 61 22.97 13.87 19.92
CA LEU A 61 22.25 13.40 21.11
C LEU A 61 20.72 13.57 21.00
N ASP A 62 20.26 14.64 20.36
CA ASP A 62 18.84 14.90 20.10
C ASP A 62 18.23 13.85 19.18
N ILE A 63 18.97 13.40 18.16
CA ILE A 63 18.59 12.30 17.27
C ILE A 63 18.50 10.98 18.05
N GLN A 64 19.48 10.69 18.91
CA GLN A 64 19.43 9.51 19.78
C GLN A 64 18.21 9.52 20.71
N VAL A 65 17.90 10.66 21.32
CA VAL A 65 16.73 10.81 22.19
C VAL A 65 15.45 10.58 21.39
N LYS A 66 15.32 11.23 20.22
CA LYS A 66 14.11 11.15 19.41
C LYS A 66 13.82 9.73 18.92
N THR A 67 14.83 9.03 18.43
CA THR A 67 14.70 7.64 17.97
C THR A 67 14.40 6.68 19.12
N GLN A 68 14.95 6.91 20.32
CA GLN A 68 14.61 6.11 21.51
C GLN A 68 13.17 6.36 21.98
N GLU A 69 12.63 7.58 21.85
CA GLU A 69 11.20 7.85 22.09
C GLU A 69 10.31 7.05 21.15
N TRP A 70 10.63 7.04 19.84
CA TRP A 70 9.90 6.24 18.85
C TRP A 70 10.02 4.74 19.09
N LEU A 71 11.20 4.24 19.46
CA LEU A 71 11.38 2.85 19.88
C LEU A 71 10.45 2.51 21.04
N GLN A 72 10.44 3.33 22.08
CA GLN A 72 9.62 3.08 23.27
C GLN A 72 8.14 3.05 22.91
N GLU A 73 7.68 3.98 22.07
CA GLU A 73 6.32 3.99 21.55
C GLU A 73 6.02 2.74 20.72
N ARG A 74 6.91 2.34 19.80
CA ARG A 74 6.80 1.16 18.95
C ARG A 74 6.67 -0.13 19.76
N VAL A 75 7.50 -0.30 20.78
CA VAL A 75 7.48 -1.48 21.67
C VAL A 75 6.23 -1.51 22.54
N THR A 76 5.81 -0.35 23.07
CA THR A 76 4.70 -0.26 24.02
C THR A 76 3.34 -0.40 23.32
N THR A 77 3.17 0.30 22.20
CA THR A 77 1.89 0.38 21.50
C THR A 77 1.72 -0.73 20.46
N ARG A 78 2.83 -1.32 19.99
CA ARG A 78 2.85 -2.23 18.85
C ARG A 78 2.29 -1.60 17.57
N LYS A 79 2.11 -0.29 17.49
CA LYS A 79 1.69 0.34 16.23
C LYS A 79 2.78 0.20 15.17
N PRO A 80 2.42 0.08 13.88
CA PRO A 80 3.35 0.19 12.77
C PRO A 80 4.22 1.44 12.90
N LEU A 81 5.51 1.33 12.56
CA LEU A 81 6.42 2.47 12.59
C LEU A 81 5.91 3.64 11.74
N ALA A 82 5.31 3.35 10.59
CA ALA A 82 4.72 4.35 9.71
C ALA A 82 3.71 5.28 10.41
N TYR A 83 2.87 4.73 11.31
CA TYR A 83 1.92 5.53 12.09
C TYR A 83 2.59 6.38 13.16
N ILE A 84 3.67 5.87 13.76
CA ILE A 84 4.47 6.60 14.77
C ILE A 84 5.22 7.77 14.12
N LEU A 85 5.75 7.56 12.92
CA LEU A 85 6.44 8.60 12.14
C LEU A 85 5.46 9.54 11.41
N GLY A 86 4.22 9.11 11.18
CA GLY A 86 3.22 9.81 10.39
C GLY A 86 3.48 9.72 8.88
N GLU A 87 4.37 8.83 8.45
CA GLU A 87 4.84 8.71 7.07
C GLU A 87 5.20 7.27 6.71
N ALA A 88 4.89 6.87 5.48
CA ALA A 88 5.30 5.62 4.85
C ALA A 88 5.85 5.90 3.45
N TRP A 89 6.61 4.96 2.90
CA TRP A 89 7.17 5.05 1.55
C TRP A 89 6.76 3.84 0.73
N LEU A 90 6.43 4.07 -0.54
CA LEU A 90 6.11 3.02 -1.51
C LEU A 90 6.72 3.42 -2.85
N MET A 91 7.55 2.55 -3.43
CA MET A 91 8.28 2.80 -4.69
C MET A 91 9.02 4.14 -4.72
N GLY A 92 9.69 4.51 -3.62
CA GLY A 92 10.43 5.78 -3.52
C GLY A 92 9.54 7.03 -3.36
N VAL A 93 8.23 6.87 -3.24
CA VAL A 93 7.28 7.98 -3.05
C VAL A 93 6.80 8.01 -1.59
N PRO A 94 6.87 9.17 -0.90
CA PRO A 94 6.42 9.29 0.48
C PRO A 94 4.91 9.60 0.58
N PHE A 95 4.25 9.05 1.59
CA PHE A 95 2.83 9.22 1.89
C PHE A 95 2.65 9.52 3.37
N TYR A 96 1.76 10.47 3.70
CA TYR A 96 1.24 10.53 5.07
C TYR A 96 0.54 9.22 5.41
N SER A 97 0.82 8.71 6.61
CA SER A 97 0.30 7.44 7.10
C SER A 97 -0.17 7.58 8.55
N ASP A 98 -1.41 7.20 8.80
CA ASP A 98 -2.02 7.14 10.14
C ASP A 98 -3.17 6.13 10.16
N GLU A 99 -3.80 5.92 11.31
CA GLU A 99 -4.77 4.84 11.55
C GLU A 99 -6.07 4.96 10.74
N ARG A 100 -6.23 5.99 9.89
CA ARG A 100 -7.39 6.14 9.00
C ARG A 100 -7.38 5.17 7.81
N SER A 101 -6.21 4.61 7.47
CA SER A 101 -6.03 3.67 6.35
C SER A 101 -4.86 2.72 6.62
N ILE A 102 -4.86 1.57 5.97
CA ILE A 102 -3.73 0.65 5.87
C ILE A 102 -2.43 1.37 5.43
N VAL A 103 -1.28 0.90 5.92
CA VAL A 103 0.04 1.39 5.50
C VAL A 103 0.30 0.97 4.04
N PRO A 104 0.70 1.89 3.13
CA PRO A 104 0.98 1.56 1.72
C PRO A 104 1.99 0.42 1.56
N ARG A 105 1.59 -0.66 0.89
CA ARG A 105 2.45 -1.83 0.62
C ARG A 105 1.94 -2.73 -0.52
N SER A 106 1.18 -2.16 -1.44
CA SER A 106 0.60 -2.90 -2.56
C SER A 106 1.67 -3.32 -3.55
N PHE A 107 1.68 -4.58 -3.97
CA PHE A 107 2.57 -5.11 -5.02
C PHE A 107 2.20 -4.58 -6.41
N ILE A 108 0.95 -4.13 -6.60
CA ILE A 108 0.54 -3.43 -7.83
C ILE A 108 1.43 -2.21 -8.09
N ALA A 109 1.98 -1.59 -7.05
CA ALA A 109 2.87 -0.44 -7.19
C ALA A 109 4.12 -0.74 -8.03
N GLU A 110 4.67 -1.96 -7.94
CA GLU A 110 5.80 -2.40 -8.76
C GLU A 110 5.43 -2.41 -10.25
N LEU A 111 4.27 -2.98 -10.56
CA LEU A 111 3.75 -3.07 -11.93
C LEU A 111 3.50 -1.69 -12.56
N ILE A 112 3.08 -0.71 -11.76
CA ILE A 112 2.89 0.68 -12.19
C ILE A 112 4.24 1.34 -12.51
N VAL A 113 5.18 1.28 -11.58
CA VAL A 113 6.47 2.00 -11.70
C VAL A 113 7.39 1.38 -12.75
N ASP A 114 7.31 0.06 -12.93
CA ASP A 114 8.11 -0.66 -13.92
C ASP A 114 7.46 -0.68 -15.33
N GLY A 115 6.28 -0.09 -15.50
CA GLY A 115 5.61 0.04 -16.80
C GLY A 115 4.93 -1.23 -17.32
N HIS A 116 4.74 -2.26 -16.49
CA HIS A 116 4.09 -3.51 -16.89
C HIS A 116 2.64 -3.33 -17.33
N LEU A 117 1.99 -2.23 -16.92
CA LEU A 117 0.59 -1.93 -17.22
C LEU A 117 0.38 -1.05 -18.46
N GLU A 118 1.46 -0.56 -19.10
CA GLU A 118 1.39 0.26 -20.32
C GLU A 118 0.51 -0.31 -21.45
N PRO A 119 0.43 -1.64 -21.69
CA PRO A 119 -0.44 -2.20 -22.73
C PRO A 119 -1.93 -1.86 -22.58
N TRP A 120 -2.39 -1.53 -21.36
CA TRP A 120 -3.79 -1.15 -21.07
C TRP A 120 -3.97 0.36 -20.86
N LEU A 121 -2.94 1.17 -21.14
CA LEU A 121 -2.93 2.60 -20.90
C LEU A 121 -2.76 3.38 -22.23
N PRO A 122 -3.76 3.37 -23.13
CA PRO A 122 -3.75 4.25 -24.30
C PRO A 122 -3.71 5.73 -23.89
N PRO A 123 -3.38 6.66 -24.80
CA PRO A 123 -3.42 8.10 -24.49
C PRO A 123 -4.79 8.53 -23.94
N ASN A 124 -4.82 9.24 -22.81
CA ASN A 124 -6.04 9.58 -22.06
C ASN A 124 -6.82 8.38 -21.50
N ALA A 125 -6.15 7.27 -21.22
CA ALA A 125 -6.76 6.13 -20.53
C ALA A 125 -7.44 6.57 -19.24
N LYS A 126 -8.58 5.99 -18.95
CA LYS A 126 -9.28 6.15 -17.67
C LYS A 126 -8.91 5.00 -16.76
N VAL A 127 -8.32 5.31 -15.61
CA VAL A 127 -7.89 4.33 -14.61
C VAL A 127 -8.67 4.54 -13.31
N LEU A 128 -9.21 3.46 -12.75
CA LEU A 128 -9.84 3.47 -11.43
C LEU A 128 -8.94 2.78 -10.41
N ASP A 129 -8.61 3.46 -9.32
CA ASP A 129 -8.07 2.86 -8.09
C ASP A 129 -9.23 2.53 -7.13
N LEU A 130 -9.64 1.27 -7.14
CA LEU A 130 -10.75 0.72 -6.35
C LEU A 130 -10.23 0.21 -5.00
N CYS A 131 -10.83 0.70 -3.91
CA CYS A 131 -10.32 0.54 -2.53
C CYS A 131 -9.02 1.32 -2.31
N THR A 132 -9.01 2.60 -2.74
CA THR A 132 -7.81 3.45 -2.80
C THR A 132 -7.12 3.68 -1.45
N GLY A 133 -7.84 3.55 -0.33
CA GLY A 133 -7.31 3.79 1.00
C GLY A 133 -6.73 5.19 1.14
N ASN A 134 -5.40 5.28 1.26
CA ASN A 134 -4.65 6.53 1.39
C ASN A 134 -4.21 7.14 0.04
N GLY A 135 -4.67 6.60 -1.09
CA GLY A 135 -4.41 7.13 -2.43
C GLY A 135 -3.14 6.64 -3.09
N SER A 136 -2.42 5.67 -2.51
CA SER A 136 -1.07 5.33 -2.97
C SER A 136 -1.00 4.86 -4.42
N LEU A 137 -1.90 3.95 -4.84
CA LEU A 137 -1.92 3.46 -6.22
C LEU A 137 -2.39 4.54 -7.20
N ALA A 138 -3.43 5.30 -6.86
CA ALA A 138 -3.88 6.45 -7.67
C ALA A 138 -2.76 7.48 -7.90
N ILE A 139 -2.01 7.82 -6.85
CA ILE A 139 -0.87 8.75 -6.93
C ILE A 139 0.24 8.17 -7.80
N LEU A 140 0.65 6.93 -7.56
CA LEU A 140 1.70 6.28 -8.35
C LEU A 140 1.31 6.21 -9.83
N MET A 141 0.05 5.90 -10.15
CA MET A 141 -0.44 5.89 -11.52
C MET A 141 -0.35 7.27 -12.17
N ALA A 142 -0.83 8.32 -11.49
CA ALA A 142 -0.77 9.68 -12.02
C ALA A 142 0.67 10.21 -12.19
N LEU A 143 1.59 9.80 -11.30
CA LEU A 143 3.01 10.18 -11.39
C LEU A 143 3.73 9.43 -12.52
N SER A 144 3.47 8.13 -12.69
CA SER A 144 4.10 7.30 -13.72
C SER A 144 3.55 7.57 -15.12
N CYS A 145 2.25 7.89 -15.23
CA CYS A 145 1.56 8.07 -16.49
C CYS A 145 0.75 9.39 -16.50
N PRO A 146 1.39 10.56 -16.70
CA PRO A 146 0.73 11.87 -16.59
C PRO A 146 -0.41 12.14 -17.57
N ASP A 147 -0.50 11.37 -18.65
CA ASP A 147 -1.53 11.50 -19.68
C ASP A 147 -2.81 10.70 -19.34
N VAL A 148 -2.86 9.97 -18.22
CA VAL A 148 -4.03 9.18 -17.82
C VAL A 148 -4.97 9.98 -16.91
N GLN A 149 -6.26 9.64 -16.95
CA GLN A 149 -7.28 10.18 -16.06
C GLN A 149 -7.48 9.18 -14.92
N VAL A 150 -7.17 9.59 -13.68
CA VAL A 150 -7.25 8.71 -12.53
C VAL A 150 -8.48 9.04 -11.69
N SER A 151 -9.27 8.03 -11.39
CA SER A 151 -10.32 8.07 -10.37
C SER A 151 -9.92 7.19 -9.20
N ALA A 152 -10.32 7.56 -7.99
CA ALA A 152 -10.03 6.84 -6.77
C ALA A 152 -11.31 6.67 -5.95
N THR A 153 -11.55 5.48 -5.39
CA THR A 153 -12.74 5.23 -4.59
C THR A 153 -12.49 4.40 -3.35
N ASP A 154 -13.18 4.77 -2.26
CA ASP A 154 -13.18 4.04 -1.01
C ASP A 154 -14.52 4.19 -0.29
N ILE A 155 -14.87 3.20 0.53
CA ILE A 155 -16.04 3.26 1.40
C ILE A 155 -15.81 4.18 2.61
N SER A 156 -14.54 4.29 3.04
CA SER A 156 -14.13 5.03 4.22
C SER A 156 -13.84 6.49 3.90
N MET A 157 -14.74 7.38 4.33
CA MET A 157 -14.49 8.83 4.29
C MET A 157 -13.22 9.23 5.08
N GLN A 158 -12.84 8.45 6.11
CA GLN A 158 -11.60 8.72 6.86
C GLN A 158 -10.36 8.42 6.02
N ALA A 159 -10.37 7.31 5.27
CA ALA A 159 -9.30 6.95 4.35
C ALA A 159 -9.21 7.99 3.22
N LEU A 160 -10.34 8.37 2.61
CA LEU A 160 -10.38 9.42 1.59
C LEU A 160 -9.88 10.78 2.11
N ALA A 161 -10.12 11.11 3.38
CA ALA A 161 -9.56 12.32 3.99
C ALA A 161 -8.04 12.25 4.18
N LEU A 162 -7.46 11.06 4.30
CA LEU A 162 -6.01 10.86 4.25
C LEU A 162 -5.50 10.89 2.81
N ALA A 163 -6.21 10.26 1.88
CA ALA A 163 -5.90 10.31 0.44
C ALA A 163 -5.87 11.74 -0.09
N ALA A 164 -6.83 12.58 0.26
CA ALA A 164 -6.85 14.00 -0.10
C ALA A 164 -5.60 14.76 0.38
N LYS A 165 -5.08 14.45 1.57
CA LYS A 165 -3.82 15.03 2.05
C LYS A 165 -2.62 14.55 1.23
N ASN A 166 -2.63 13.29 0.79
CA ASN A 166 -1.57 12.76 -0.06
C ASN A 166 -1.66 13.30 -1.49
N PHE A 167 -2.86 13.48 -2.05
CA PHE A 167 -3.05 14.14 -3.34
C PHE A 167 -2.52 15.58 -3.30
N ASP A 168 -2.79 16.33 -2.23
CA ASP A 168 -2.26 17.67 -2.03
C ASP A 168 -0.73 17.68 -1.92
N ARG A 169 -0.17 16.75 -1.13
CA ARG A 169 1.29 16.56 -0.96
C ARG A 169 2.02 16.39 -2.29
N HIS A 170 1.38 15.72 -3.25
CA HIS A 170 1.96 15.42 -4.56
C HIS A 170 1.43 16.33 -5.69
N HIS A 171 0.65 17.36 -5.36
CA HIS A 171 0.06 18.32 -6.33
C HIS A 171 -0.89 17.68 -7.36
N LEU A 172 -1.61 16.64 -6.93
CA LEU A 172 -2.53 15.84 -7.76
C LEU A 172 -4.02 16.07 -7.43
N THR A 173 -4.34 16.98 -6.51
CA THR A 173 -5.72 17.26 -6.08
C THR A 173 -6.69 17.57 -7.23
N GLU A 174 -6.21 18.22 -8.30
CA GLU A 174 -7.03 18.54 -9.48
C GLU A 174 -7.02 17.45 -10.56
N GLN A 175 -6.12 16.45 -10.44
CA GLN A 175 -5.93 15.39 -11.43
C GLN A 175 -6.65 14.09 -11.06
N ILE A 176 -6.88 13.85 -9.77
CA ILE A 176 -7.51 12.63 -9.27
C ILE A 176 -8.95 12.92 -8.85
N GLU A 177 -9.90 12.28 -9.53
CA GLU A 177 -11.32 12.32 -9.13
C GLU A 177 -11.59 11.34 -7.99
N VAL A 178 -12.38 11.74 -6.99
CA VAL A 178 -12.59 10.95 -5.77
C VAL A 178 -14.06 10.64 -5.57
N PHE A 179 -14.37 9.36 -5.39
CA PHE A 179 -15.72 8.86 -5.13
C PHE A 179 -15.79 8.13 -3.79
N GLN A 180 -16.76 8.50 -2.96
CA GLN A 180 -17.05 7.76 -1.74
C GLN A 180 -18.21 6.78 -1.98
N GLY A 181 -17.99 5.49 -1.71
CA GLY A 181 -19.06 4.50 -1.76
C GLY A 181 -18.57 3.07 -1.68
N ASP A 182 -19.50 2.13 -1.84
CA ASP A 182 -19.22 0.70 -1.77
C ASP A 182 -18.78 0.19 -3.15
N LEU A 183 -17.47 0.01 -3.31
CA LEU A 183 -16.85 -0.54 -4.52
C LEU A 183 -17.32 0.20 -5.78
N LEU A 184 -17.70 -0.53 -6.83
CA LEU A 184 -18.12 0.03 -8.12
C LEU A 184 -19.49 0.74 -8.03
N GLU A 185 -20.30 0.49 -7.00
CA GLU A 185 -21.57 1.22 -6.79
C GLU A 185 -21.34 2.71 -6.45
N ALA A 186 -20.13 3.07 -6.02
CA ALA A 186 -19.71 4.46 -5.82
C ALA A 186 -19.62 5.25 -7.13
N ILE A 187 -19.38 4.54 -8.23
CA ILE A 187 -19.13 5.12 -9.55
C ILE A 187 -20.47 5.24 -10.28
N PRO A 188 -20.84 6.44 -10.76
CA PRO A 188 -22.01 6.61 -11.62
C PRO A 188 -21.93 5.65 -12.81
N LEU A 189 -23.03 4.98 -13.15
CA LEU A 189 -23.06 4.04 -14.27
C LEU A 189 -22.50 4.73 -15.54
N PRO A 190 -21.38 4.23 -16.07
CA PRO A 190 -20.70 4.91 -17.15
C PRO A 190 -21.46 4.71 -18.46
N ASN A 191 -21.58 5.78 -19.26
CA ASN A 191 -21.74 5.60 -20.70
C ASN A 191 -20.45 4.96 -21.26
N ASP A 192 -20.44 4.43 -22.48
CA ASP A 192 -19.26 3.73 -23.01
C ASP A 192 -17.97 4.60 -23.00
N ASP A 193 -18.09 5.93 -23.10
CA ASP A 193 -16.96 6.87 -23.01
C ASP A 193 -16.42 7.06 -21.58
N GLU A 194 -17.20 6.70 -20.56
CA GLU A 194 -16.88 6.85 -19.14
C GLU A 194 -16.35 5.55 -18.50
N LYS A 195 -16.30 4.46 -19.27
CA LYS A 195 -15.74 3.19 -18.80
C LYS A 195 -14.22 3.28 -18.68
N PHE A 196 -13.67 2.49 -17.77
CA PHE A 196 -12.24 2.44 -17.49
C PHE A 196 -11.51 1.53 -18.48
N ASP A 197 -10.32 1.95 -18.87
CA ASP A 197 -9.35 1.09 -19.57
C ASP A 197 -8.68 0.13 -18.56
N LEU A 198 -8.48 0.58 -17.32
CA LEU A 198 -7.85 -0.21 -16.28
C LEU A 198 -8.51 0.02 -14.91
N ILE A 199 -8.84 -1.05 -14.20
CA ILE A 199 -9.20 -1.00 -12.78
C ILE A 199 -8.04 -1.60 -11.99
N LEU A 200 -7.44 -0.83 -11.11
CA LEU A 200 -6.50 -1.29 -10.09
C LEU A 200 -7.29 -1.58 -8.81
N CYS A 201 -7.08 -2.73 -8.18
CA CYS A 201 -7.75 -3.03 -6.94
C CYS A 201 -6.86 -3.85 -6.00
N ASN A 202 -6.58 -3.29 -4.82
CA ASN A 202 -6.06 -4.03 -3.68
C ASN A 202 -7.15 -4.04 -2.59
N PRO A 203 -8.15 -4.93 -2.71
CA PRO A 203 -9.24 -4.98 -1.75
C PRO A 203 -8.82 -5.71 -0.48
N PRO A 204 -9.61 -5.60 0.60
CA PRO A 204 -9.51 -6.51 1.74
C PRO A 204 -9.70 -7.98 1.29
N TYR A 205 -8.66 -8.79 1.42
CA TYR A 205 -8.64 -10.19 0.98
C TYR A 205 -8.23 -11.19 2.08
N VAL A 206 -7.88 -10.74 3.28
CA VAL A 206 -7.39 -11.63 4.34
C VAL A 206 -8.53 -12.50 4.85
N ASN A 207 -8.38 -13.82 4.70
CA ASN A 207 -9.41 -14.77 5.14
C ASN A 207 -9.54 -14.82 6.68
N ALA A 208 -10.68 -15.32 7.17
CA ALA A 208 -11.02 -15.33 8.59
C ALA A 208 -10.01 -16.07 9.49
N GLN A 209 -9.38 -17.13 8.99
CA GLN A 209 -8.34 -17.85 9.75
C GLN A 209 -7.08 -17.00 9.86
N SER A 210 -6.60 -16.44 8.74
CA SER A 210 -5.46 -15.53 8.72
C SER A 210 -5.70 -14.29 9.59
N MET A 211 -6.91 -13.73 9.58
CA MET A 211 -7.31 -12.61 10.46
C MET A 211 -7.19 -12.97 11.95
N ALA A 212 -7.54 -14.20 12.33
CA ALA A 212 -7.45 -14.66 13.72
C ALA A 212 -5.99 -14.89 14.18
N ASP A 213 -5.09 -15.15 13.23
CA ASP A 213 -3.67 -15.40 13.47
C ASP A 213 -2.80 -14.14 13.27
N LEU A 214 -3.41 -12.98 12.97
CA LEU A 214 -2.68 -11.74 12.75
C LEU A 214 -1.89 -11.33 14.01
N PRO A 215 -0.65 -10.83 13.84
CA PRO A 215 0.09 -10.30 14.96
C PRO A 215 -0.49 -8.97 15.45
N PRO A 216 -0.21 -8.58 16.72
CA PRO A 216 -0.73 -7.35 17.32
C PRO A 216 -0.53 -6.09 16.47
N GLU A 217 0.57 -6.01 15.73
CA GLU A 217 0.91 -4.87 14.88
C GLU A 217 -0.12 -4.62 13.77
N TYR A 218 -0.66 -5.67 13.16
CA TYR A 218 -1.64 -5.57 12.08
C TYR A 218 -3.03 -5.16 12.60
N HIS A 219 -3.33 -5.43 13.88
CA HIS A 219 -4.57 -4.98 14.51
C HIS A 219 -4.61 -3.47 14.78
N ALA A 220 -3.49 -2.76 14.59
CA ALA A 220 -3.48 -1.29 14.63
C ALA A 220 -4.05 -0.67 13.34
N GLU A 221 -4.10 -1.43 12.25
CA GLU A 221 -4.72 -1.00 11.00
C GLU A 221 -6.24 -1.24 11.02
N PRO A 222 -7.03 -0.49 10.24
CA PRO A 222 -8.48 -0.71 10.19
C PRO A 222 -8.84 -2.12 9.72
N GLU A 223 -9.63 -2.86 10.49
CA GLU A 223 -10.06 -4.23 10.13
C GLU A 223 -10.75 -4.28 8.75
N ILE A 224 -11.54 -3.26 8.41
CA ILE A 224 -12.22 -3.11 7.11
C ILE A 224 -11.24 -3.05 5.92
N SER A 225 -9.95 -2.73 6.15
CA SER A 225 -8.93 -2.71 5.10
C SER A 225 -8.25 -4.06 4.88
N LEU A 226 -8.51 -5.06 5.74
CA LEU A 226 -7.86 -6.37 5.70
C LEU A 226 -8.86 -7.51 5.46
N ALA A 227 -9.99 -7.52 6.19
CA ALA A 227 -10.89 -8.66 6.25
C ALA A 227 -11.64 -8.92 4.93
N GLY A 228 -11.36 -10.07 4.31
CA GLY A 228 -11.99 -10.53 3.06
C GLY A 228 -13.06 -11.61 3.23
N GLY A 229 -13.48 -11.91 4.47
CA GLY A 229 -14.49 -12.92 4.76
C GLY A 229 -13.92 -14.32 5.01
N ASN A 230 -14.73 -15.37 4.81
CA ASN A 230 -14.34 -16.73 5.20
C ASN A 230 -13.19 -17.30 4.36
N ASP A 231 -13.19 -17.07 3.06
CA ASP A 231 -12.17 -17.52 2.09
C ASP A 231 -11.37 -16.35 1.49
N GLY A 232 -11.56 -15.13 2.01
CA GLY A 232 -10.93 -13.92 1.48
C GLY A 232 -11.61 -13.33 0.25
N MET A 233 -12.64 -13.97 -0.30
CA MET A 233 -13.19 -13.63 -1.62
C MET A 233 -14.50 -12.83 -1.58
N ASP A 234 -15.00 -12.43 -0.41
CA ASP A 234 -16.33 -11.80 -0.31
C ASP A 234 -16.43 -10.53 -1.17
N LEU A 235 -15.45 -9.63 -1.04
CA LEU A 235 -15.40 -8.40 -1.84
C LEU A 235 -15.00 -8.68 -3.28
N ILE A 236 -14.06 -9.61 -3.52
CA ILE A 236 -13.62 -9.99 -4.87
C ILE A 236 -14.80 -10.53 -5.69
N ARG A 237 -15.68 -11.35 -5.11
CA ARG A 237 -16.91 -11.82 -5.76
C ARG A 237 -17.80 -10.66 -6.20
N LYS A 238 -17.97 -9.67 -5.33
CA LYS A 238 -18.77 -8.48 -5.65
C LYS A 238 -18.13 -7.67 -6.76
N ILE A 239 -16.83 -7.41 -6.69
CA ILE A 239 -16.05 -6.68 -7.70
C ILE A 239 -16.17 -7.36 -9.06
N LEU A 240 -15.82 -8.64 -9.17
CA LEU A 240 -15.80 -9.35 -10.44
C LEU A 240 -17.21 -9.48 -11.06
N SER A 241 -18.26 -9.57 -10.24
CA SER A 241 -19.64 -9.60 -10.73
C SER A 241 -20.12 -8.28 -11.38
N GLN A 242 -19.42 -7.17 -11.11
CA GLN A 242 -19.78 -5.83 -11.57
C GLN A 242 -18.76 -5.26 -12.56
N ALA A 243 -17.49 -5.65 -12.48
CA ALA A 243 -16.37 -5.02 -13.18
C ALA A 243 -16.58 -4.91 -14.71
N LYS A 244 -17.21 -5.91 -15.33
CA LYS A 244 -17.52 -5.89 -16.77
C LYS A 244 -18.36 -4.68 -17.21
N ASP A 245 -19.27 -4.20 -16.36
CA ASP A 245 -20.13 -3.06 -16.67
C ASP A 245 -19.38 -1.73 -16.64
N TYR A 246 -18.21 -1.70 -16.00
CA TYR A 246 -17.38 -0.51 -15.82
C TYR A 246 -16.11 -0.51 -16.67
N LEU A 247 -15.76 -1.64 -17.30
CA LEU A 247 -14.59 -1.78 -18.16
C LEU A 247 -14.94 -1.59 -19.63
N LYS A 248 -14.06 -0.93 -20.37
CA LYS A 248 -14.08 -0.95 -21.84
C LYS A 248 -13.85 -2.37 -22.35
N PRO A 249 -14.26 -2.70 -23.60
CA PRO A 249 -14.07 -4.04 -24.16
C PRO A 249 -12.63 -4.56 -24.13
N GLU A 250 -11.65 -3.68 -24.31
CA GLU A 250 -10.20 -3.98 -24.29
C GLU A 250 -9.57 -3.71 -22.91
N GLY A 251 -10.40 -3.34 -21.92
CA GLY A 251 -9.93 -3.01 -20.58
C GLY A 251 -9.63 -4.22 -19.73
N ALA A 252 -9.00 -3.99 -18.59
CA ALA A 252 -8.67 -5.05 -17.64
C ALA A 252 -8.83 -4.61 -16.19
N ILE A 253 -8.93 -5.60 -15.29
CA ILE A 253 -8.78 -5.41 -13.85
C ILE A 253 -7.46 -6.06 -13.39
N VAL A 254 -6.66 -5.32 -12.65
CA VAL A 254 -5.49 -5.79 -11.89
C VAL A 254 -5.91 -5.91 -10.43
N LEU A 255 -5.82 -7.11 -9.90
CA LEU A 255 -6.30 -7.46 -8.57
C LEU A 255 -5.16 -8.05 -7.74
N GLU A 256 -4.90 -7.45 -6.58
CA GLU A 256 -4.03 -8.06 -5.56
C GLU A 256 -4.86 -8.95 -4.63
N ILE A 257 -4.36 -10.15 -4.36
CA ILE A 257 -4.99 -11.14 -3.46
C ILE A 257 -4.01 -11.74 -2.44
N GLY A 258 -2.76 -11.28 -2.43
CA GLY A 258 -1.72 -11.78 -1.53
C GLY A 258 -1.58 -13.31 -1.60
N ASN A 259 -1.69 -13.98 -0.45
CA ASN A 259 -1.50 -15.44 -0.35
C ASN A 259 -2.76 -16.27 -0.68
N GLU A 260 -3.79 -15.67 -1.27
CA GLU A 260 -5.12 -16.27 -1.44
C GLU A 260 -5.33 -16.96 -2.81
N ALA A 261 -4.28 -17.17 -3.61
CA ALA A 261 -4.37 -17.78 -4.95
C ALA A 261 -5.17 -19.09 -4.98
N LYS A 262 -4.99 -19.96 -3.97
CA LYS A 262 -5.75 -21.22 -3.87
C LYS A 262 -7.24 -20.99 -3.69
N HIS A 263 -7.63 -20.02 -2.85
CA HIS A 263 -9.03 -19.69 -2.65
C HIS A 263 -9.61 -19.00 -3.88
N PHE A 264 -8.84 -18.12 -4.54
CA PHE A 264 -9.23 -17.49 -5.79
C PHE A 264 -9.53 -18.53 -6.89
N LEU A 265 -8.60 -19.47 -7.14
CA LEU A 265 -8.79 -20.51 -8.16
C LEU A 265 -9.96 -21.45 -7.85
N ALA A 266 -10.23 -21.73 -6.56
CA ALA A 266 -11.40 -22.49 -6.15
C ALA A 266 -12.70 -21.71 -6.32
N ALA A 267 -12.64 -20.39 -6.11
CA ALA A 267 -13.76 -19.46 -6.20
C ALA A 267 -14.17 -19.14 -7.64
N PHE A 268 -13.20 -19.10 -8.56
CA PHE A 268 -13.36 -18.66 -9.95
C PHE A 268 -12.66 -19.60 -10.94
N PRO A 269 -13.02 -20.90 -10.98
CA PRO A 269 -12.28 -21.90 -11.76
C PRO A 269 -12.37 -21.72 -13.28
N GLU A 270 -13.36 -20.97 -13.76
CA GLU A 270 -13.62 -20.74 -15.19
C GLU A 270 -13.09 -19.39 -15.69
N ILE A 271 -12.63 -18.50 -14.80
CA ILE A 271 -12.09 -17.20 -15.21
C ILE A 271 -10.61 -17.39 -15.55
N PRO A 272 -10.20 -17.21 -16.82
CA PRO A 272 -8.79 -17.21 -17.16
C PRO A 272 -8.13 -15.98 -16.51
N VAL A 273 -6.97 -16.21 -15.89
CA VAL A 273 -6.19 -15.15 -15.25
C VAL A 273 -4.77 -15.13 -15.80
N ASN A 274 -4.24 -13.92 -15.95
CA ASN A 274 -2.81 -13.72 -16.14
C ASN A 274 -2.17 -13.35 -14.81
N TRP A 275 -1.34 -14.22 -14.27
CA TRP A 275 -0.59 -13.92 -13.05
C TRP A 275 0.58 -12.99 -13.37
N LEU A 276 0.69 -11.90 -12.63
CA LEU A 276 1.74 -10.90 -12.82
C LEU A 276 2.84 -11.13 -11.79
N GLU A 277 4.07 -11.29 -12.27
CA GLU A 277 5.25 -11.47 -11.42
C GLU A 277 5.57 -10.17 -10.69
N VAL A 278 5.71 -10.27 -9.36
CA VAL A 278 6.10 -9.19 -8.45
C VAL A 278 7.17 -9.70 -7.49
N SER A 279 7.77 -8.83 -6.69
CA SER A 279 8.85 -9.19 -5.76
C SER A 279 8.46 -10.29 -4.76
N ALA A 280 7.17 -10.44 -4.45
CA ALA A 280 6.65 -11.46 -3.56
C ALA A 280 6.36 -12.81 -4.23
N GLY A 281 6.40 -12.90 -5.56
CA GLY A 281 6.13 -14.14 -6.31
C GLY A 281 5.31 -13.93 -7.58
N ASP A 282 4.76 -15.03 -8.08
CA ASP A 282 3.96 -15.11 -9.30
C ASP A 282 2.50 -15.51 -9.02
N ASP A 283 2.01 -15.34 -7.78
CA ASP A 283 0.64 -15.72 -7.39
C ASP A 283 -0.07 -14.70 -6.48
N GLN A 284 0.46 -13.48 -6.36
CA GLN A 284 -0.07 -12.41 -5.50
C GLN A 284 -0.95 -11.41 -6.22
N VAL A 285 -0.65 -11.14 -7.50
CA VAL A 285 -1.34 -10.16 -8.33
C VAL A 285 -1.76 -10.83 -9.63
N LEU A 286 -3.01 -10.63 -10.02
CA LEU A 286 -3.57 -11.17 -11.24
C LEU A 286 -4.20 -10.08 -12.09
N LEU A 287 -4.27 -10.35 -13.40
CA LEU A 287 -4.96 -9.54 -14.38
C LEU A 287 -6.04 -10.36 -15.07
N ILE A 288 -7.22 -9.77 -15.20
CA ILE A 288 -8.37 -10.34 -15.93
C ILE A 288 -8.82 -9.31 -16.96
N GLN A 289 -8.96 -9.73 -18.21
CA GLN A 289 -9.49 -8.86 -19.26
C GLN A 289 -11.01 -8.77 -19.18
N ALA A 290 -11.58 -7.67 -19.66
CA ALA A 290 -13.03 -7.46 -19.66
C ALA A 290 -13.81 -8.53 -20.43
N GLU A 291 -13.21 -9.13 -21.47
CA GLU A 291 -13.82 -10.22 -22.24
C GLU A 291 -13.96 -11.53 -21.46
N ASP A 292 -13.11 -11.71 -20.43
CA ASP A 292 -13.03 -12.92 -19.59
C ASP A 292 -13.94 -12.85 -18.34
N LEU A 293 -14.55 -11.67 -18.08
CA LEU A 293 -15.52 -11.43 -17.00
C LEU A 293 -16.97 -11.74 -17.39
#